data_AF-A0AA35GL05-F1
#
_entry.id   AF-A0AA35GL05-F1
#
_cell.length_a   1.000
_cell.length_b   1.000
_cell.length_c   1.000
_cell.angle_alpha   90.00
_cell.angle_beta   90.00
_cell.angle_gamma   90.00
#
_symmetry.space_group_name_H-M   'P 1'
#
loop_
_entity.id
_entity.type
_entity.pdbx_description
1 polymer ?
#
loop_
_entity_poly.entity_id
_entity_poly.type
_entity_poly.pdbx_seq_one_letter_code
_entity_poly.pdbx_strand_id
1 'polypeptide(L)'
;MRFTFGYAGLPAGETFDFINGKQCTLLSTDSDFVGFGMTRKEGLSADHAKRFLAAFKNRLKDEFDRQSNLMGTCCAVIYRRVNDVRDAEFENMFFPAILPVPIDWQPGGGTRDEQRVAEKELLDLLVRTTKRTRAILKVLHRELREQANTTPLLLPVRNFDSAGFYGNWLRALQANIAGAADEASASTILSAARNMFEARYPRKRGGGNLLSFHDDREIEFRAPGVRRMHGKPWLADGHTSEICHLSGFRRLGAPFNAAFHYDAQKDSPRKLMAYFCRCHGDYEKMTGEPHLNIAPSDFIRV
;
A
#
# COMPACT_ATOMS: atom_id res chain seq x y z
N MET A 1 -7.33 -4.81 15.39
CA MET A 1 -6.97 -4.46 14.00
C MET A 1 -7.48 -5.58 13.12
N ARG A 2 -8.15 -5.26 12.02
CA ARG A 2 -8.65 -6.28 11.08
C ARG A 2 -7.67 -6.47 9.94
N PHE A 3 -7.77 -7.61 9.26
CA PHE A 3 -6.97 -7.92 8.09
C PHE A 3 -7.85 -8.45 6.96
N THR A 4 -7.45 -8.20 5.72
CA THR A 4 -8.00 -8.87 4.54
C THR A 4 -6.84 -9.38 3.70
N PHE A 5 -6.82 -10.69 3.47
CA PHE A 5 -5.77 -11.34 2.69
C PHE A 5 -6.34 -11.83 1.35
N GLY A 6 -5.77 -11.32 0.27
CA GLY A 6 -5.93 -11.83 -1.07
C GLY A 6 -5.05 -13.06 -1.28
N TYR A 7 -5.56 -14.12 -1.91
CA TYR A 7 -4.80 -15.29 -2.31
C TYR A 7 -4.89 -15.46 -3.83
N ALA A 8 -3.79 -15.19 -4.52
CA ALA A 8 -3.71 -15.13 -5.98
C ALA A 8 -2.75 -16.19 -6.56
N GLY A 9 -2.89 -16.48 -7.86
CA GLY A 9 -2.00 -17.42 -8.54
C GLY A 9 -2.29 -18.91 -8.27
N LEU A 10 -3.38 -19.21 -7.55
CA LEU A 10 -3.79 -20.57 -7.22
C LEU A 10 -4.56 -21.20 -8.39
N PRO A 11 -4.19 -22.38 -8.90
CA PRO A 11 -4.92 -23.03 -10.00
C PRO A 11 -6.40 -23.22 -9.66
N ALA A 12 -7.29 -22.81 -10.57
CA ALA A 12 -8.72 -23.07 -10.45
C ALA A 12 -9.02 -24.59 -10.42
N GLY A 13 -10.09 -24.98 -9.74
CA GLY A 13 -10.48 -26.38 -9.51
C GLY A 13 -10.03 -26.87 -8.13
N GLU A 14 -9.66 -28.16 -8.03
CA GLU A 14 -9.45 -28.86 -6.77
C GLU A 14 -8.49 -28.14 -5.81
N THR A 15 -7.38 -27.60 -6.29
CA THR A 15 -6.41 -26.88 -5.45
C THR A 15 -7.02 -25.61 -4.83
N PHE A 16 -7.67 -24.77 -5.63
CA PHE A 16 -8.31 -23.57 -5.10
C PHE A 16 -9.45 -23.92 -4.15
N ASP A 17 -10.29 -24.91 -4.51
CA ASP A 17 -11.41 -25.33 -3.69
C ASP A 17 -10.94 -25.92 -2.35
N PHE A 18 -9.84 -26.67 -2.35
CA PHE A 18 -9.19 -27.17 -1.14
C PHE A 18 -8.76 -26.02 -0.22
N ILE A 19 -8.02 -25.04 -0.75
CA ILE A 19 -7.56 -23.88 0.04
C ILE A 19 -8.73 -23.04 0.53
N ASN A 20 -9.74 -22.80 -0.33
CA ASN A 20 -10.95 -22.07 0.00
C ASN A 20 -11.77 -22.79 1.10
N GLY A 21 -11.78 -24.13 1.11
CA GLY A 21 -12.38 -24.93 2.18
C GLY A 21 -11.60 -24.90 3.50
N LYS A 22 -10.39 -24.36 3.52
CA LYS A 22 -9.50 -24.28 4.70
C LYS A 22 -9.30 -22.85 5.22
N GLN A 23 -10.20 -21.93 4.89
CA GLN A 23 -10.16 -20.54 5.36
C GLN A 23 -10.00 -20.42 6.88
N CYS A 24 -10.73 -21.21 7.67
CA CYS A 24 -10.65 -21.18 9.15
C CYS A 24 -9.28 -21.64 9.69
N THR A 25 -8.49 -22.37 8.90
CA THR A 25 -7.12 -22.77 9.24
C THR A 25 -6.11 -21.69 8.85
N LEU A 26 -6.35 -21.03 7.71
CA LEU A 26 -5.50 -19.96 7.19
C LEU A 26 -5.61 -18.67 8.01
N LEU A 27 -6.82 -18.35 8.46
CA LEU A 27 -7.19 -17.05 9.00
C LEU A 27 -7.65 -17.16 10.45
N SER A 28 -7.40 -16.10 11.23
CA SER A 28 -8.04 -15.91 12.53
C SER A 28 -9.32 -15.09 12.40
N THR A 29 -10.09 -15.00 13.49
CA THR A 29 -11.38 -14.32 13.56
C THR A 29 -11.37 -12.83 13.19
N ASP A 30 -10.20 -12.19 13.19
CA ASP A 30 -10.00 -10.79 12.80
C ASP A 30 -9.60 -10.61 11.33
N SER A 31 -9.63 -11.68 10.54
CA SER A 31 -9.11 -11.72 9.17
C SER A 31 -10.13 -12.24 8.17
N ASP A 32 -10.18 -11.61 7.00
CA ASP A 32 -11.06 -12.00 5.91
C ASP A 32 -10.28 -12.59 4.72
N PHE A 33 -10.93 -13.54 4.05
CA PHE A 33 -10.41 -14.18 2.84
C PHE A 33 -10.93 -13.48 1.58
N VAL A 34 -10.03 -13.23 0.63
CA VAL A 34 -10.37 -12.90 -0.76
C VAL A 34 -9.55 -13.83 -1.64
N GLY A 35 -10.19 -14.62 -2.49
CA GLY A 35 -9.48 -15.56 -3.35
C GLY A 35 -10.23 -15.78 -4.65
N PHE A 36 -9.47 -15.96 -5.71
CA PHE A 36 -9.99 -16.23 -7.03
C PHE A 36 -9.16 -17.32 -7.69
N GLY A 37 -9.78 -18.44 -8.06
CA GLY A 37 -9.11 -19.47 -8.84
C GLY A 37 -8.59 -18.89 -10.16
N MET A 38 -7.33 -19.18 -10.46
CA MET A 38 -6.63 -18.72 -11.65
C MET A 38 -6.71 -19.78 -12.75
N THR A 39 -7.21 -19.42 -13.92
CA THR A 39 -7.18 -20.31 -15.08
C THR A 39 -5.81 -20.26 -15.76
N ARG A 40 -5.41 -21.34 -16.45
CA ARG A 40 -4.14 -21.38 -17.20
C ARG A 40 -4.01 -20.27 -18.25
N LYS A 41 -5.13 -19.85 -18.85
CA LYS A 41 -5.17 -18.78 -19.87
C LYS A 41 -5.00 -17.39 -19.26
N GLU A 42 -5.60 -17.16 -18.09
CA GLU A 42 -5.59 -15.87 -17.40
C GLU A 42 -4.22 -15.56 -16.79
N GLY A 43 -3.62 -16.53 -16.09
CA GLY A 43 -2.37 -16.30 -15.34
C GLY A 43 -2.48 -15.15 -14.33
N LEU A 44 -1.33 -14.63 -13.88
CA LEU A 44 -1.25 -13.40 -13.09
C LEU A 44 -1.34 -12.17 -14.00
N SER A 45 -2.53 -11.94 -14.56
CA SER A 45 -2.78 -10.79 -15.44
C SER A 45 -3.24 -9.55 -14.66
N ALA A 46 -3.22 -8.40 -15.34
CA ALA A 46 -3.80 -7.16 -14.83
C ALA A 46 -5.29 -7.31 -14.49
N ASP A 47 -6.05 -8.09 -15.26
CA ASP A 47 -7.47 -8.34 -14.97
C ASP A 47 -7.66 -9.20 -13.72
N HIS A 48 -6.77 -10.17 -13.49
CA HIS A 48 -6.75 -10.92 -12.24
C HIS A 48 -6.49 -9.99 -11.04
N ALA A 49 -5.53 -9.07 -11.14
CA ALA A 49 -5.25 -8.08 -10.11
C ALA A 49 -6.43 -7.14 -9.84
N LYS A 50 -7.12 -6.67 -10.89
CA LYS A 50 -8.31 -5.81 -10.77
C LYS A 50 -9.41 -6.44 -9.92
N ARG A 51 -9.59 -7.77 -9.97
CA ARG A 51 -10.59 -8.47 -9.14
C ARG A 51 -10.30 -8.31 -7.65
N PHE A 52 -9.03 -8.40 -7.25
CA PHE A 52 -8.62 -8.15 -5.86
C PHE A 52 -8.79 -6.68 -5.48
N LEU A 53 -8.35 -5.76 -6.33
CA LEU A 53 -8.52 -4.32 -6.08
C LEU A 53 -10.00 -3.93 -5.93
N ALA A 54 -10.88 -4.47 -6.76
CA ALA A 54 -12.32 -4.26 -6.67
C ALA A 54 -12.90 -4.83 -5.36
N ALA A 55 -12.49 -6.04 -4.97
CA ALA A 55 -12.91 -6.65 -3.70
C ALA A 55 -12.47 -5.81 -2.48
N PHE A 56 -11.24 -5.29 -2.48
CA PHE A 56 -10.74 -4.40 -1.41
C PHE A 56 -11.42 -3.03 -1.43
N LYS A 57 -11.67 -2.45 -2.62
CA LYS A 57 -12.39 -1.19 -2.75
C LYS A 57 -13.82 -1.31 -2.23
N ASN A 58 -14.53 -2.39 -2.56
CA ASN A 58 -15.92 -2.56 -2.13
C ASN A 58 -16.04 -2.61 -0.60
N ARG A 59 -15.04 -3.20 0.08
CA ARG A 59 -14.98 -3.22 1.55
C ARG A 59 -14.76 -1.84 2.19
N LEU A 60 -14.13 -0.90 1.48
CA LEU A 60 -13.93 0.46 2.02
C LEU A 60 -15.26 1.10 2.43
N LYS A 61 -16.35 0.86 1.68
CA LYS A 61 -17.65 1.48 1.97
C LYS A 61 -18.20 1.07 3.33
N ASP A 62 -18.00 -0.19 3.71
CA ASP A 62 -18.55 -0.77 4.94
C ASP A 62 -17.64 -0.50 6.14
N GLU A 63 -16.32 -0.36 5.91
CA GLU A 63 -15.33 -0.14 6.96
C GLU A 63 -15.11 1.34 7.27
N PHE A 64 -15.64 2.25 6.44
CA PHE A 64 -15.30 3.65 6.54
C PHE A 64 -15.94 4.39 7.72
N ASP A 65 -15.18 4.51 8.82
CA ASP A 65 -15.60 5.32 9.96
C ASP A 65 -15.44 6.82 9.65
N ARG A 66 -16.59 7.45 9.37
CA ARG A 66 -16.68 8.89 9.07
C ARG A 66 -16.37 9.80 10.25
N GLN A 67 -16.44 9.31 11.49
CA GLN A 67 -16.15 10.14 12.66
C GLN A 67 -14.65 10.24 12.90
N SER A 68 -13.92 9.12 12.78
CA SER A 68 -12.48 9.08 13.01
C SER A 68 -11.63 9.30 11.76
N ASN A 69 -12.22 9.19 10.56
CA ASN A 69 -11.53 9.20 9.27
C ASN A 69 -10.45 8.10 9.16
N LEU A 70 -10.60 7.01 9.91
CA LEU A 70 -9.62 5.92 10.01
C LEU A 70 -10.18 4.62 9.46
N MET A 71 -9.34 3.91 8.69
CA MET A 71 -9.61 2.52 8.32
C MET A 71 -8.98 1.59 9.35
N GLY A 72 -9.76 0.60 9.81
CA GLY A 72 -9.29 -0.39 10.77
C GLY A 72 -8.61 -1.63 10.16
N THR A 73 -8.67 -1.75 8.83
CA THR A 73 -8.33 -2.99 8.11
C THR A 73 -7.08 -2.84 7.25
N CYS A 74 -6.08 -3.69 7.52
CA CYS A 74 -4.91 -3.86 6.68
C CYS A 74 -5.18 -4.85 5.54
N CYS A 75 -4.58 -4.65 4.37
CA CYS A 75 -4.78 -5.49 3.19
C CYS A 75 -3.45 -5.96 2.60
N ALA A 76 -3.38 -7.23 2.20
CA ALA A 76 -2.25 -7.76 1.44
C ALA A 76 -2.74 -8.80 0.43
N VAL A 77 -1.94 -9.05 -0.61
CA VAL A 77 -2.17 -10.15 -1.56
C VAL A 77 -0.99 -11.11 -1.48
N ILE A 78 -1.23 -12.31 -1.00
CA ILE A 78 -0.28 -13.42 -1.06
C ILE A 78 -0.47 -14.09 -2.42
N TYR A 79 0.57 -14.19 -3.22
CA TYR A 79 0.46 -14.70 -4.57
C TYR A 79 1.54 -15.74 -4.90
N ARG A 80 1.16 -16.76 -5.65
CA ARG A 80 2.10 -17.76 -6.16
C ARG A 80 2.83 -17.21 -7.38
N ARG A 81 4.17 -17.17 -7.32
CA ARG A 81 5.00 -16.81 -8.48
C ARG A 81 4.81 -17.76 -9.65
N VAL A 82 4.81 -17.20 -10.86
CA VAL A 82 4.68 -17.98 -12.10
C VAL A 82 5.85 -17.69 -13.03
N ASN A 83 6.17 -16.40 -13.25
CA ASN A 83 7.37 -15.97 -13.96
C ASN A 83 7.70 -14.50 -13.65
N ASP A 84 8.98 -14.16 -13.62
CA ASP A 84 9.46 -12.86 -13.12
C ASP A 84 8.80 -11.64 -13.79
N VAL A 85 8.54 -11.69 -15.10
CA VAL A 85 7.97 -10.56 -15.85
C VAL A 85 6.49 -10.32 -15.49
N ARG A 86 5.66 -11.36 -15.52
CA ARG A 86 4.23 -11.22 -15.19
C ARG A 86 4.02 -10.97 -13.71
N ASP A 87 4.88 -11.54 -12.88
CA ASP A 87 4.85 -11.33 -11.44
C ASP A 87 5.09 -9.83 -11.14
N ALA A 88 6.08 -9.19 -11.78
CA ALA A 88 6.33 -7.75 -11.63
C ALA A 88 5.16 -6.88 -12.12
N GLU A 89 4.54 -7.21 -13.26
CA GLU A 89 3.35 -6.51 -13.75
C GLU A 89 2.18 -6.62 -12.76
N PHE A 90 1.95 -7.83 -12.24
CA PHE A 90 0.91 -8.10 -11.25
C PHE A 90 1.17 -7.33 -9.94
N GLU A 91 2.38 -7.35 -9.41
CA GLU A 91 2.78 -6.60 -8.21
C GLU A 91 2.57 -5.09 -8.39
N ASN A 92 2.94 -4.56 -9.56
CA ASN A 92 2.82 -3.13 -9.86
C ASN A 92 1.38 -2.62 -9.83
N MET A 93 0.39 -3.47 -10.09
CA MET A 93 -1.03 -3.10 -9.99
C MET A 93 -1.48 -2.75 -8.56
N PHE A 94 -0.77 -3.27 -7.55
CA PHE A 94 -1.07 -3.06 -6.14
C PHE A 94 -0.36 -1.84 -5.55
N PHE A 95 0.64 -1.30 -6.26
CA PHE A 95 1.41 -0.16 -5.78
C PHE A 95 0.61 1.15 -5.93
N PRO A 96 0.63 2.04 -4.93
CA PRO A 96 1.32 1.91 -3.65
C PRO A 96 0.42 1.46 -2.48
N ALA A 97 -0.82 1.05 -2.75
CA ALA A 97 -1.84 0.93 -1.72
C ALA A 97 -1.83 -0.41 -0.98
N ILE A 98 -1.45 -1.50 -1.65
CA ILE A 98 -1.56 -2.88 -1.14
C ILE A 98 -0.18 -3.53 -1.13
N LEU A 99 0.08 -4.41 -0.15
CA LEU A 99 1.31 -5.19 -0.08
C LEU A 99 1.13 -6.52 -0.82
N PRO A 100 1.76 -6.73 -2.00
CA PRO A 100 1.90 -8.06 -2.58
C PRO A 100 3.00 -8.83 -1.83
N VAL A 101 2.76 -10.12 -1.59
CA VAL A 101 3.70 -11.01 -0.91
C VAL A 101 3.84 -12.29 -1.74
N PRO A 102 5.00 -12.51 -2.39
CA PRO A 102 5.21 -13.69 -3.19
C PRO A 102 5.38 -14.94 -2.33
N ILE A 103 4.93 -16.08 -2.87
CA ILE A 103 5.28 -17.41 -2.41
C ILE A 103 5.77 -18.26 -3.59
N ASP A 104 6.72 -19.14 -3.31
CA ASP A 104 7.24 -20.12 -4.25
C ASP A 104 6.60 -21.47 -3.95
N TRP A 105 5.76 -21.94 -4.87
CA TRP A 105 5.08 -23.23 -4.76
C TRP A 105 4.88 -23.84 -6.15
N GLN A 106 5.03 -25.16 -6.23
CA GLN A 106 4.80 -25.91 -7.45
C GLN A 106 3.64 -26.90 -7.26
N PRO A 107 2.75 -27.03 -8.24
CA PRO A 107 1.70 -28.04 -8.20
C PRO A 107 2.31 -29.44 -8.15
N GLY A 108 1.54 -30.37 -7.59
CA GLY A 108 1.91 -31.78 -7.58
C GLY A 108 2.02 -32.36 -8.99
N GLY A 109 2.62 -33.53 -9.08
CA GLY A 109 2.69 -34.31 -10.31
C GLY A 109 1.32 -34.78 -10.83
N GLY A 110 1.34 -35.71 -11.77
CA GLY A 110 0.13 -36.21 -12.42
C GLY A 110 -0.74 -37.12 -11.56
N THR A 111 -0.23 -37.63 -10.43
CA THR A 111 -0.98 -38.54 -9.56
C THR A 111 -1.77 -37.79 -8.48
N ARG A 112 -2.87 -38.40 -8.02
CA ARG A 112 -3.73 -37.81 -6.98
C ARG A 112 -3.03 -37.66 -5.63
N ASP A 113 -2.12 -38.57 -5.29
CA ASP A 113 -1.42 -38.51 -4.01
C ASP A 113 -0.32 -37.44 -4.01
N GLU A 114 0.41 -37.26 -5.12
CA GLU A 114 1.34 -36.13 -5.29
C GLU A 114 0.60 -34.79 -5.20
N GLN A 115 -0.58 -34.70 -5.83
CA GLN A 115 -1.42 -33.52 -5.78
C GLN A 115 -1.86 -33.18 -4.33
N ARG A 116 -2.29 -34.18 -3.55
CA ARG A 116 -2.65 -34.00 -2.13
C ARG A 116 -1.47 -33.56 -1.27
N VAL A 117 -0.27 -34.08 -1.54
CA VAL A 117 0.96 -33.65 -0.83
C VAL A 117 1.24 -32.18 -1.15
N ALA A 118 1.23 -31.81 -2.42
CA ALA A 118 1.46 -30.43 -2.84
C ALA A 118 0.41 -29.45 -2.27
N GLU A 119 -0.85 -29.85 -2.17
CA GLU A 119 -1.92 -29.05 -1.56
C GLU A 119 -1.71 -28.82 -0.06
N LYS A 120 -1.24 -29.84 0.67
CA LYS A 120 -0.87 -29.68 2.09
C LYS A 120 0.34 -28.75 2.26
N GLU A 121 1.36 -28.91 1.42
CA GLU A 121 2.53 -28.02 1.41
C GLU A 121 2.14 -26.56 1.13
N LEU A 122 1.24 -26.35 0.16
CA LEU A 122 0.69 -25.04 -0.14
C LEU A 122 -0.05 -24.45 1.06
N LEU A 123 -0.92 -25.23 1.71
CA LEU A 123 -1.65 -24.78 2.88
C LEU A 123 -0.69 -24.35 3.99
N ASP A 124 0.30 -25.17 4.31
CA ASP A 124 1.30 -24.86 5.34
C ASP A 124 2.10 -23.60 5.00
N LEU A 125 2.49 -23.45 3.72
CA LEU A 125 3.17 -22.25 3.23
C LEU A 125 2.27 -21.02 3.37
N LEU A 126 1.00 -21.10 2.99
CA LEU A 126 0.05 -20.01 3.11
C LEU A 126 -0.24 -19.63 4.56
N VAL A 127 -0.34 -20.60 5.48
CA VAL A 127 -0.48 -20.33 6.93
C VAL A 127 0.74 -19.55 7.45
N ARG A 128 1.96 -20.02 7.15
CA ARG A 128 3.19 -19.36 7.58
C ARG A 128 3.30 -17.95 6.99
N THR A 129 3.06 -17.81 5.70
CA THR A 129 3.13 -16.51 5.00
C THR A 129 2.08 -15.56 5.53
N THR A 130 0.83 -16.00 5.74
CA THR A 130 -0.23 -15.15 6.32
C THR A 130 0.15 -14.63 7.70
N LYS A 131 0.68 -15.50 8.58
CA LYS A 131 1.14 -15.11 9.92
C LYS A 131 2.25 -14.05 9.84
N ARG A 132 3.21 -14.23 8.94
CA ARG A 132 4.32 -13.30 8.69
C ARG A 132 3.84 -11.97 8.12
N THR A 133 2.98 -12.00 7.10
CA THR A 133 2.39 -10.80 6.48
C THR A 133 1.60 -9.99 7.51
N ARG A 134 0.89 -10.66 8.43
CA ARG A 134 0.24 -9.98 9.55
C ARG A 134 1.22 -9.19 10.42
N ALA A 135 2.38 -9.77 10.74
CA ALA A 135 3.41 -9.10 11.52
C ALA A 135 3.97 -7.87 10.77
N ILE A 136 4.22 -8.01 9.46
CA ILE A 136 4.64 -6.90 8.59
C ILE A 136 3.61 -5.75 8.61
N LEU A 137 2.33 -6.07 8.40
CA LEU A 137 1.25 -5.08 8.39
C LEU A 137 1.08 -4.37 9.74
N LYS A 138 1.34 -5.05 10.86
CA LYS A 138 1.37 -4.43 12.20
C LYS A 138 2.45 -3.36 12.30
N VAL A 139 3.66 -3.65 11.82
CA VAL A 139 4.78 -2.69 11.81
C VAL A 139 4.44 -1.47 10.95
N LEU A 140 3.95 -1.71 9.73
CA LEU A 140 3.57 -0.63 8.82
C LEU A 140 2.44 0.22 9.40
N HIS A 141 1.39 -0.40 9.94
CA HIS A 141 0.29 0.34 10.57
C HIS A 141 0.74 1.17 11.77
N ARG A 142 1.63 0.65 12.61
CA ARG A 142 2.23 1.40 13.72
C ARG A 142 2.97 2.63 13.21
N GLU A 143 3.82 2.48 12.20
CA GLU A 143 4.54 3.60 11.56
C GLU A 143 3.58 4.67 11.01
N LEU A 144 2.60 4.27 10.20
CA LEU A 144 1.69 5.21 9.55
C LEU A 144 0.76 5.94 10.53
N ARG A 145 0.54 5.38 11.73
CA ARG A 145 -0.33 5.97 12.75
C ARG A 145 0.44 6.78 13.78
N GLU A 146 1.49 6.21 14.35
CA GLU A 146 2.25 6.81 15.44
C GLU A 146 3.32 7.77 14.93
N GLN A 147 3.85 7.52 13.73
CA GLN A 147 4.88 8.33 13.07
C GLN A 147 4.33 9.08 11.85
N ALA A 148 3.01 9.27 11.74
CA ALA A 148 2.36 9.87 10.57
C ALA A 148 2.99 11.21 10.14
N ASN A 149 3.36 12.07 11.10
CA ASN A 149 3.91 13.39 10.84
C ASN A 149 5.41 13.41 10.51
N THR A 150 6.11 12.29 10.70
CA THR A 150 7.58 12.19 10.59
C THR A 150 8.02 11.14 9.58
N THR A 151 7.14 10.22 9.20
CA THR A 151 7.43 9.15 8.26
C THR A 151 7.45 9.65 6.82
N PRO A 152 8.43 9.22 6.00
CA PRO A 152 8.41 9.51 4.57
C PRO A 152 7.39 8.65 3.80
N LEU A 153 6.81 7.60 4.41
CA LEU A 153 5.87 6.69 3.74
C LEU A 153 4.56 7.38 3.32
N LEU A 154 4.22 8.51 3.94
CA LEU A 154 3.00 9.25 3.62
C LEU A 154 3.23 10.36 2.59
N LEU A 155 4.47 10.64 2.16
CA LEU A 155 4.71 11.63 1.12
C LEU A 155 3.91 11.31 -0.16
N PRO A 156 3.41 12.33 -0.89
CA PRO A 156 2.71 12.13 -2.15
C PRO A 156 3.64 11.50 -3.20
N VAL A 157 3.26 10.38 -3.81
CA VAL A 157 4.17 9.58 -4.66
C VAL A 157 4.61 10.33 -5.91
N ARG A 158 3.67 11.04 -6.53
CA ARG A 158 3.92 11.77 -7.77
C ARG A 158 4.34 13.21 -7.51
N ASN A 159 3.80 13.84 -6.46
CA ASN A 159 4.06 15.25 -6.17
C ASN A 159 5.30 15.48 -5.32
N PHE A 160 5.85 14.48 -4.61
CA PHE A 160 7.18 14.58 -4.01
C PHE A 160 8.26 14.31 -5.08
N ASP A 161 8.52 15.34 -5.89
CA ASP A 161 9.35 15.26 -7.08
C ASP A 161 10.84 15.18 -6.73
N SER A 162 11.38 13.98 -6.87
CA SER A 162 12.71 13.59 -6.39
C SER A 162 13.52 12.87 -7.46
N ALA A 163 13.38 13.29 -8.72
CA ALA A 163 13.99 12.65 -9.90
C ALA A 163 13.73 11.13 -9.96
N GLY A 164 12.51 10.72 -9.60
CA GLY A 164 12.10 9.31 -9.54
C GLY A 164 12.60 8.52 -8.32
N PHE A 165 13.43 9.11 -7.46
CA PHE A 165 13.98 8.44 -6.28
C PHE A 165 12.88 7.95 -5.33
N TYR A 166 11.92 8.78 -4.95
CA TYR A 166 10.94 8.42 -3.91
C TYR A 166 10.07 7.23 -4.34
N GLY A 167 9.57 7.24 -5.57
CA GLY A 167 8.79 6.13 -6.12
C GLY A 167 9.59 4.82 -6.10
N ASN A 168 10.85 4.86 -6.54
CA ASN A 168 11.74 3.70 -6.57
C ASN A 168 12.10 3.21 -5.15
N TRP A 169 12.37 4.14 -4.23
CA TRP A 169 12.61 3.86 -2.83
C TRP A 169 11.41 3.15 -2.19
N LEU A 170 10.18 3.63 -2.46
CA LEU A 170 8.97 3.04 -1.89
C LEU A 170 8.69 1.64 -2.47
N ARG A 171 8.95 1.42 -3.77
CA ARG A 171 8.88 0.09 -4.40
C ARG A 171 9.92 -0.87 -3.82
N ALA A 172 11.16 -0.41 -3.64
CA ALA A 172 12.21 -1.21 -3.01
C ALA A 172 11.83 -1.59 -1.57
N LEU A 173 11.26 -0.66 -0.79
CA LEU A 173 10.72 -0.95 0.53
C LEU A 173 9.60 -2.01 0.47
N GLN A 174 8.65 -1.87 -0.46
CA GLN A 174 7.56 -2.84 -0.65
C GLN A 174 8.10 -4.25 -0.91
N ALA A 175 9.05 -4.39 -1.85
CA ALA A 175 9.64 -5.68 -2.20
C ALA A 175 10.43 -6.27 -1.02
N ASN A 176 11.27 -5.47 -0.36
CA ASN A 176 12.11 -5.94 0.74
C ASN A 176 11.27 -6.33 1.97
N ILE A 177 10.29 -5.52 2.34
CA ILE A 177 9.50 -5.78 3.56
C ILE A 177 8.58 -6.99 3.39
N ALA A 178 8.15 -7.32 2.16
CA ALA A 178 7.37 -8.52 1.88
C ALA A 178 8.11 -9.84 2.24
N GLY A 179 9.45 -9.80 2.24
CA GLY A 179 10.32 -10.92 2.60
C GLY A 179 10.64 -11.05 4.10
N ALA A 180 10.24 -10.08 4.93
CA ALA A 180 10.58 -10.08 6.36
C ALA A 180 10.04 -11.30 7.10
N ALA A 181 10.87 -12.01 7.86
CA ALA A 181 10.49 -13.25 8.56
C ALA A 181 9.47 -13.07 9.70
N ASP A 182 9.52 -11.92 10.37
CA ASP A 182 8.73 -11.58 11.55
C ASP A 182 8.65 -10.06 11.76
N GLU A 183 8.06 -9.64 12.90
CA GLU A 183 7.91 -8.23 13.28
C GLU A 183 9.25 -7.51 13.49
N ALA A 184 10.25 -8.17 14.09
CA ALA A 184 11.56 -7.59 14.34
C ALA A 184 12.30 -7.33 13.02
N SER A 185 12.30 -8.31 12.12
CA SER A 185 12.88 -8.21 10.78
C SER A 185 12.21 -7.10 9.96
N ALA A 186 10.88 -7.02 10.00
CA ALA A 186 10.12 -5.97 9.31
C ALA A 186 10.45 -4.57 9.87
N SER A 187 10.60 -4.45 11.18
CA SER A 187 10.98 -3.19 11.85
C SER A 187 12.40 -2.75 11.46
N THR A 188 13.34 -3.69 11.38
CA THR A 188 14.71 -3.42 10.93
C THR A 188 14.75 -2.95 9.48
N ILE A 189 14.03 -3.62 8.57
CA ILE A 189 13.94 -3.22 7.16
C ILE A 189 13.34 -1.82 7.01
N LEU A 190 12.23 -1.56 7.72
CA LEU A 190 11.58 -0.25 7.69
C LEU A 190 12.51 0.87 8.22
N SER A 191 13.19 0.63 9.35
CA SER A 191 14.13 1.57 9.94
C SER A 191 15.30 1.88 8.99
N ALA A 192 15.89 0.84 8.38
CA ALA A 192 16.96 1.00 7.41
C ALA A 192 16.50 1.81 6.17
N ALA A 193 15.31 1.52 5.65
CA ALA A 193 14.74 2.26 4.53
C ALA A 193 14.51 3.74 4.87
N ARG A 194 14.00 4.04 6.08
CA ARG A 194 13.84 5.41 6.57
C ARG A 194 15.17 6.14 6.68
N ASN A 195 16.18 5.52 7.27
CA ASN A 195 17.51 6.12 7.40
C ASN A 195 18.13 6.44 6.04
N MET A 196 17.99 5.53 5.07
CA MET A 196 18.41 5.76 3.68
C MET A 196 17.66 6.94 3.05
N PHE A 197 16.35 7.05 3.27
CA PHE A 197 15.56 8.19 2.77
C PHE A 197 16.01 9.50 3.41
N GLU A 198 16.09 9.54 4.74
CA GLU A 198 16.44 10.74 5.52
C GLU A 198 17.91 11.16 5.31
N ALA A 199 18.80 10.26 4.90
CA ALA A 199 20.15 10.62 4.48
C ALA A 199 20.16 11.45 3.18
N ARG A 200 19.21 11.23 2.27
CA ARG A 200 19.09 11.98 1.00
C ARG A 200 18.19 13.21 1.14
N TYR A 201 17.04 13.04 1.76
CA TYR A 201 16.05 14.09 2.01
C TYR A 201 15.88 14.29 3.51
N PRO A 202 16.90 14.86 4.19
CA PRO A 202 16.81 15.13 5.62
C PRO A 202 15.68 16.11 5.89
N ARG A 203 15.00 15.92 7.01
CA ARG A 203 13.98 16.88 7.43
C ARG A 203 14.68 18.19 7.83
N LYS A 204 14.25 19.29 7.24
CA LYS A 204 14.78 20.63 7.52
C LYS A 204 13.77 21.39 8.36
N ARG A 205 14.23 22.37 9.15
CA ARG A 205 13.32 23.37 9.72
C ARG A 205 12.95 24.34 8.60
N GLY A 206 11.68 24.37 8.22
CA GLY A 206 11.15 25.34 7.27
C GLY A 206 10.85 26.69 7.93
N GLY A 207 9.99 27.50 7.31
CA GLY A 207 9.51 28.79 7.85
C GLY A 207 8.67 28.69 9.13
N GLY A 208 8.69 27.55 9.84
CA GLY A 208 8.01 27.29 11.09
C GLY A 208 8.81 26.34 11.99
N ASN A 209 8.31 26.06 13.19
CA ASN A 209 9.02 25.25 14.21
C ASN A 209 8.99 23.73 13.94
N LEU A 210 8.27 23.26 12.91
CA LEU A 210 8.14 21.84 12.58
C LEU A 210 9.18 21.44 11.53
N LEU A 211 9.73 20.24 11.70
CA LEU A 211 10.60 19.61 10.72
C LEU A 211 9.77 19.11 9.53
N SER A 212 10.20 19.44 8.32
CA SER A 212 9.51 19.15 7.06
C SER A 212 10.43 18.48 6.05
N PHE A 213 9.86 17.70 5.14
CA PHE A 213 10.59 17.19 3.98
C PHE A 213 10.58 18.25 2.87
N HIS A 214 11.67 18.29 2.10
CA HIS A 214 11.81 19.16 0.93
C HIS A 214 12.15 18.28 -0.27
N ASP A 215 11.50 18.55 -1.39
CA ASP A 215 11.79 17.86 -2.66
C ASP A 215 12.90 18.59 -3.46
N ASP A 216 13.24 18.08 -4.64
CA ASP A 216 14.32 18.67 -5.48
C ASP A 216 13.96 20.07 -6.02
N ARG A 217 12.70 20.48 -5.91
CA ARG A 217 12.19 21.81 -6.30
C ARG A 217 12.23 22.80 -5.12
N GLU A 218 12.75 22.37 -3.97
CA GLU A 218 12.75 23.07 -2.69
C GLU A 218 11.32 23.38 -2.19
N ILE A 219 10.34 22.57 -2.57
CA ILE A 219 8.97 22.68 -2.02
C ILE A 219 8.94 21.97 -0.68
N GLU A 220 8.52 22.70 0.35
CA GLU A 220 8.33 22.21 1.72
C GLU A 220 7.02 21.40 1.80
N PHE A 221 7.10 20.14 2.23
CA PHE A 221 5.95 19.30 2.57
C PHE A 221 5.82 19.25 4.09
N ARG A 222 4.99 20.14 4.64
CA ARG A 222 4.77 20.23 6.08
C ARG A 222 3.62 19.33 6.51
N ALA A 223 3.91 18.40 7.42
CA ALA A 223 2.88 17.54 7.99
C ALA A 223 1.86 18.36 8.82
N PRO A 224 0.60 17.93 8.85
CA PRO A 224 -0.48 18.69 9.49
C PRO A 224 -0.33 18.79 11.02
N GLY A 225 0.44 17.88 11.64
CA GLY A 225 0.55 17.78 13.09
C GLY A 225 -0.67 17.11 13.72
N VAL A 226 -0.74 17.12 15.06
CA VAL A 226 -1.73 16.34 15.83
C VAL A 226 -3.14 16.95 15.82
N ARG A 227 -3.28 18.28 15.67
CA ARG A 227 -4.55 19.01 15.86
C ARG A 227 -5.24 19.46 14.56
N ARG A 228 -4.68 19.10 13.41
CA ARG A 228 -4.93 19.77 12.13
C ARG A 228 -5.10 18.79 10.97
N MET A 229 -5.83 17.72 11.18
CA MET A 229 -6.24 16.85 10.07
C MET A 229 -7.29 17.59 9.23
N HIS A 230 -6.84 18.22 8.15
CA HIS A 230 -7.62 19.20 7.39
C HIS A 230 -8.53 18.60 6.31
N GLY A 231 -8.42 17.29 6.04
CA GLY A 231 -9.21 16.61 5.02
C GLY A 231 -10.59 16.16 5.48
N LYS A 232 -11.63 16.40 4.66
CA LYS A 232 -12.76 15.47 4.64
C LYS A 232 -12.32 14.27 3.78
N PRO A 233 -12.53 13.02 4.22
CA PRO A 233 -12.29 11.85 3.39
C PRO A 233 -13.11 11.99 2.12
N TRP A 234 -12.44 12.05 0.98
CA TRP A 234 -13.10 12.10 -0.31
C TRP A 234 -13.23 10.68 -0.85
N LEU A 235 -14.42 10.09 -0.65
CA LEU A 235 -14.91 8.94 -1.41
C LEU A 235 -15.76 9.46 -2.57
N ALA A 236 -15.18 10.29 -3.46
CA ALA A 236 -15.98 10.86 -4.55
C ALA A 236 -16.00 9.97 -5.78
N ASP A 237 -17.16 9.95 -6.43
CA ASP A 237 -17.34 9.40 -7.76
C ASP A 237 -16.61 10.29 -8.78
N GLY A 238 -15.67 9.70 -9.52
CA GLY A 238 -14.83 10.40 -10.50
C GLY A 238 -13.43 9.82 -10.68
N HIS A 239 -12.96 8.99 -9.76
CA HIS A 239 -11.71 8.24 -9.93
C HIS A 239 -11.93 7.02 -10.84
N THR A 240 -11.14 6.92 -11.90
CA THR A 240 -11.28 5.88 -12.94
C THR A 240 -10.71 4.52 -12.55
N SER A 241 -9.86 4.43 -11.51
CA SER A 241 -9.22 3.18 -11.09
C SER A 241 -9.44 2.84 -9.61
N GLU A 242 -9.52 1.55 -9.31
CA GLU A 242 -9.66 1.00 -7.95
C GLU A 242 -8.43 1.32 -7.10
N ILE A 243 -7.23 1.24 -7.68
CA ILE A 243 -5.99 1.53 -6.98
C ILE A 243 -5.95 2.98 -6.49
N CYS A 244 -6.43 3.92 -7.30
CA CYS A 244 -6.48 5.33 -6.93
C CYS A 244 -7.33 5.56 -5.69
N HIS A 245 -8.46 4.86 -5.56
CA HIS A 245 -9.28 4.93 -4.35
C HIS A 245 -8.54 4.35 -3.15
N LEU A 246 -7.96 3.15 -3.30
CA LEU A 246 -7.27 2.47 -2.20
C LEU A 246 -6.06 3.27 -1.69
N SER A 247 -5.34 3.96 -2.58
CA SER A 247 -4.20 4.82 -2.23
C SER A 247 -4.58 6.00 -1.34
N GLY A 248 -5.85 6.42 -1.34
CA GLY A 248 -6.35 7.46 -0.43
C GLY A 248 -6.45 7.03 1.03
N PHE A 249 -6.41 5.73 1.30
CA PHE A 249 -6.64 5.17 2.64
C PHE A 249 -5.52 4.26 3.11
N ARG A 250 -4.68 3.74 2.20
CA ARG A 250 -3.66 2.74 2.51
C ARG A 250 -2.33 3.03 1.84
N ARG A 251 -1.26 2.68 2.53
CA ARG A 251 0.11 2.66 2.02
C ARG A 251 0.72 1.31 2.34
N LEU A 252 1.13 0.59 1.29
CA LEU A 252 1.70 -0.76 1.39
C LEU A 252 0.82 -1.69 2.26
N GLY A 253 -0.49 -1.63 2.07
CA GLY A 253 -1.47 -2.46 2.76
C GLY A 253 -1.92 -1.94 4.13
N ALA A 254 -1.13 -1.08 4.78
CA ALA A 254 -1.50 -0.53 6.09
C ALA A 254 -2.37 0.73 5.94
N PRO A 255 -3.44 0.87 6.75
CA PRO A 255 -4.27 2.06 6.70
C PRO A 255 -3.60 3.25 7.37
N PHE A 256 -3.93 4.44 6.88
CA PHE A 256 -3.57 5.72 7.51
C PHE A 256 -4.81 6.62 7.62
N ASN A 257 -4.69 7.77 8.28
CA ASN A 257 -5.80 8.71 8.41
C ASN A 257 -6.10 9.39 7.08
N ALA A 258 -7.30 9.20 6.53
CA ALA A 258 -7.69 9.73 5.22
C ALA A 258 -7.75 11.27 5.19
N ALA A 259 -7.81 11.93 6.34
CA ALA A 259 -7.76 13.37 6.46
C ALA A 259 -6.33 13.94 6.47
N PHE A 260 -5.30 13.09 6.45
CA PHE A 260 -3.90 13.51 6.43
C PHE A 260 -3.53 14.16 5.09
N HIS A 261 -3.12 15.43 5.12
CA HIS A 261 -2.65 16.20 3.97
C HIS A 261 -1.41 16.99 4.39
N TYR A 262 -0.42 17.07 3.51
CA TYR A 262 0.69 18.00 3.68
C TYR A 262 0.28 19.40 3.21
N ASP A 263 0.72 20.40 3.95
CA ASP A 263 0.76 21.78 3.45
C ASP A 263 2.02 21.90 2.60
N ALA A 264 1.85 21.85 1.28
CA ALA A 264 2.91 22.07 0.32
C ALA A 264 3.08 23.57 0.09
N GLN A 265 4.28 24.10 0.32
CA GLN A 265 4.57 25.53 0.18
C GLN A 265 6.00 25.78 -0.27
N LYS A 266 6.25 26.95 -0.85
CA LYS A 266 7.58 27.41 -1.24
C LYS A 266 7.70 28.89 -0.92
N ASP A 267 8.82 29.29 -0.32
CA ASP A 267 9.10 30.70 0.01
C ASP A 267 7.97 31.38 0.81
N SER A 268 7.41 30.68 1.81
CA SER A 268 6.37 31.20 2.71
C SER A 268 6.74 32.61 3.22
N PRO A 269 5.81 33.59 3.21
CA PRO A 269 4.36 33.46 3.00
C PRO A 269 3.90 33.69 1.53
N ARG A 270 4.77 33.55 0.54
CA ARG A 270 4.41 33.80 -0.87
C ARG A 270 3.46 32.73 -1.40
N LYS A 271 2.72 33.08 -2.45
CA LYS A 271 1.88 32.13 -3.20
C LYS A 271 2.78 31.02 -3.76
N LEU A 272 2.46 29.78 -3.47
CA LEU A 272 3.09 28.63 -4.11
C LEU A 272 2.62 28.59 -5.57
N MET A 273 3.55 28.58 -6.52
CA MET A 273 3.24 28.38 -7.94
C MET A 273 4.23 27.37 -8.52
N ALA A 274 3.75 26.16 -8.82
CA ALA A 274 4.57 25.09 -9.40
C ALA A 274 3.70 24.14 -10.24
N TYR A 275 4.35 23.17 -10.89
CA TYR A 275 3.65 22.10 -11.59
C TYR A 275 3.35 20.95 -10.62
N PHE A 276 2.08 20.59 -10.54
CA PHE A 276 1.60 19.49 -9.72
C PHE A 276 0.67 18.61 -10.54
N CYS A 277 0.53 17.35 -10.15
CA CYS A 277 -0.44 16.46 -10.74
C CYS A 277 -1.48 16.06 -9.69
N ARG A 278 -2.70 15.79 -10.14
CA ARG A 278 -3.68 15.13 -9.28
C ARG A 278 -3.34 13.64 -9.20
N CYS A 279 -4.11 12.90 -8.42
CA CYS A 279 -4.01 11.43 -8.34
C CYS A 279 -4.04 10.70 -9.70
N HIS A 280 -4.59 11.34 -10.75
CA HIS A 280 -4.52 10.92 -12.15
C HIS A 280 -4.31 12.16 -13.04
N GLY A 281 -3.93 11.94 -14.30
CA GLY A 281 -3.69 13.01 -15.27
C GLY A 281 -2.27 13.58 -15.24
N ASP A 282 -2.04 14.56 -16.11
CA ASP A 282 -0.74 15.19 -16.32
C ASP A 282 -0.42 16.25 -15.26
N TYR A 283 0.81 16.75 -15.30
CA TYR A 283 1.21 17.87 -14.46
C TYR A 283 0.63 19.16 -15.02
N GLU A 284 -0.02 19.92 -14.15
CA GLU A 284 -0.61 21.21 -14.45
C GLU A 284 -0.02 22.28 -13.52
N LYS A 285 0.02 23.51 -14.01
CA LYS A 285 0.44 24.65 -13.20
C LYS A 285 -0.66 24.97 -12.17
N MET A 286 -0.36 24.79 -10.89
CA MET A 286 -1.30 25.08 -9.80
C MET A 286 -0.75 26.18 -8.90
N THR A 287 -1.66 26.93 -8.28
CA THR A 287 -1.33 28.02 -7.35
C THR A 287 -1.99 27.76 -5.99
N GLY A 288 -1.23 27.87 -4.91
CA GLY A 288 -1.70 27.77 -3.53
C GLY A 288 -1.54 29.09 -2.76
N GLU A 289 -2.53 29.46 -1.96
CA GLU A 289 -2.54 30.71 -1.19
C GLU A 289 -2.74 30.43 0.31
N PRO A 290 -1.67 30.34 1.13
CA PRO A 290 -0.25 30.32 0.76
C PRO A 290 0.28 28.93 0.37
N HIS A 291 -0.49 27.86 0.60
CA HIS A 291 -0.07 26.47 0.40
C HIS A 291 -1.10 25.70 -0.43
N LEU A 292 -0.69 24.54 -0.95
CA LEU A 292 -1.59 23.52 -1.50
C LEU A 292 -1.69 22.36 -0.51
N ASN A 293 -2.90 21.85 -0.29
CA ASN A 293 -3.11 20.68 0.56
C ASN A 293 -2.98 19.41 -0.30
N ILE A 294 -1.91 18.63 -0.09
CA ILE A 294 -1.62 17.44 -0.89
C ILE A 294 -1.69 16.18 -0.04
N ALA A 295 -2.58 15.26 -0.39
CA ALA A 295 -2.73 13.97 0.27
C ALA A 295 -1.61 12.98 -0.13
N PRO A 296 -1.37 11.92 0.67
CA PRO A 296 -0.47 10.83 0.29
C PRO A 296 -0.80 10.17 -1.06
N SER A 297 -2.07 10.22 -1.49
CA SER A 297 -2.54 9.71 -2.78
C SER A 297 -2.36 10.67 -3.96
N ASP A 298 -1.64 11.78 -3.77
CA ASP A 298 -1.50 12.87 -4.75
C ASP A 298 -2.81 13.62 -5.05
N PHE A 299 -3.86 13.42 -4.25
CA PHE A 299 -5.03 14.28 -4.31
C PHE A 299 -4.68 15.68 -3.80
N ILE A 300 -5.01 16.70 -4.60
CA ILE A 300 -4.77 18.10 -4.27
C ILE A 300 -6.10 18.76 -3.97
N ARG A 301 -6.18 19.37 -2.79
CA ARG A 301 -7.28 20.25 -2.40
C ARG A 301 -6.80 21.70 -2.54
N VAL A 302 -7.44 22.40 -3.46
CA VAL A 302 -7.34 23.86 -3.63
C VAL A 302 -8.38 24.53 -2.74
#